data_AF-A0A536A2G4-F1
#
_entry.id   AF-A0A536A2G4-F1
#
_cell.length_a   1.000
_cell.length_b   1.000
_cell.length_c   1.000
_cell.angle_alpha   90.00
_cell.angle_beta   90.00
_cell.angle_gamma   90.00
#
_symmetry.space_group_name_H-M   'P 1'
#
loop_
_entity.id
_entity.type
_entity.pdbx_description
1 polymer ?
#
loop_
_entity_poly.entity_id
_entity_poly.type
_entity_poly.pdbx_seq_one_letter_code
_entity_poly.pdbx_strand_id
1 'polypeptide(L)'
;MTRAAVLGLEDGSVWWGEAFGDASPASGEVVFNTAMTGYQEIASDASYNGQMVVLTYPLIGSYGTFDRAAESRRPWVEALVVRELVESCRAGTGDLDAYLRSYGVPGLLGIDTRALVRRLRAKGTLRGA
;
A
#
# COMPACT_ATOMS: atom_id res chain seq x y z
N MET A 1 4.43 -17.99 4.59
CA MET A 1 4.74 -18.31 3.18
C MET A 1 4.55 -17.05 2.39
N THR A 2 5.61 -16.54 1.78
CA THR A 2 5.58 -15.36 0.92
C THR A 2 4.87 -15.69 -0.37
N ARG A 3 3.91 -14.84 -0.78
CA ARG A 3 3.13 -15.02 -2.00
C ARG A 3 3.65 -14.04 -3.04
N ALA A 4 4.03 -14.52 -4.22
CA ALA A 4 4.46 -13.65 -5.30
C ALA A 4 3.31 -12.73 -5.73
N ALA A 5 3.61 -11.46 -5.95
CA ALA A 5 2.69 -10.47 -6.48
C ALA A 5 3.39 -9.61 -7.53
N VAL A 6 2.60 -8.97 -8.37
CA VAL A 6 3.08 -8.13 -9.46
C VAL A 6 2.15 -6.94 -9.62
N LEU A 7 2.73 -5.77 -9.89
CA LEU A 7 2.01 -4.58 -10.34
C LEU A 7 2.37 -4.32 -11.79
N GLY A 8 1.38 -4.41 -12.68
CA GLY A 8 1.48 -3.96 -14.07
C GLY A 8 0.94 -2.55 -14.20
N LEU A 9 1.66 -1.67 -14.90
CA LEU A 9 1.19 -0.32 -15.24
C LEU A 9 0.77 -0.24 -16.71
N GLU A 10 -0.15 0.68 -17.01
CA GLU A 10 -0.66 0.89 -18.38
C GLU A 10 0.41 1.27 -19.40
N ASP A 11 1.56 1.76 -18.95
CA ASP A 11 2.71 2.07 -19.79
C ASP A 11 3.62 0.86 -20.10
N GLY A 12 3.17 -0.34 -19.71
CA GLY A 12 3.85 -1.62 -19.95
C GLY A 12 4.93 -1.97 -18.93
N SER A 13 5.19 -1.13 -17.93
CA SER A 13 6.13 -1.50 -16.86
C SER A 13 5.53 -2.49 -15.87
N VAL A 14 6.40 -3.35 -15.33
CA VAL A 14 6.02 -4.46 -14.45
C VAL A 14 6.93 -4.46 -13.23
N TRP A 15 6.33 -4.58 -12.04
CA TRP A 15 7.03 -4.50 -10.76
C TRP A 15 6.72 -5.75 -9.93
N TRP A 16 7.72 -6.62 -9.79
CA TRP A 16 7.60 -7.87 -9.05
C TRP A 16 7.93 -7.68 -7.58
N GLY A 17 7.09 -8.24 -6.72
CA GLY A 17 7.26 -8.19 -5.28
C GLY A 17 6.48 -9.30 -4.60
N GLU A 18 6.09 -9.05 -3.36
CA GLU A 18 5.41 -10.00 -2.50
C GLU A 18 4.08 -9.43 -2.01
N ALA A 19 3.06 -10.28 -1.95
CA ALA A 19 1.75 -9.90 -1.45
C ALA A 19 1.76 -9.81 0.08
N PHE A 20 1.14 -8.76 0.60
CA PHE A 20 0.65 -8.68 1.97
C PHE A 20 -0.80 -8.16 1.96
N GLY A 21 -1.45 -8.14 3.11
CA GLY A 21 -2.89 -7.91 3.23
C GLY A 21 -3.70 -9.07 2.65
N ASP A 22 -4.73 -8.71 1.90
CA ASP A 22 -5.52 -9.66 1.12
C ASP A 22 -4.80 -10.08 -0.17
N ALA A 23 -5.18 -11.23 -0.73
CA ALA A 23 -4.55 -11.78 -1.94
C ALA A 23 -5.41 -11.58 -3.20
N SER A 24 -6.50 -10.83 -3.11
CA SER A 24 -7.36 -10.52 -4.24
C SER A 24 -6.67 -9.57 -5.22
N PRO A 25 -6.93 -9.71 -6.54
CA PRO A 25 -6.50 -8.72 -7.51
C PRO A 25 -7.21 -7.39 -7.24
N ALA A 26 -6.50 -6.29 -7.47
CA ALA A 26 -7.04 -4.94 -7.42
C ALA A 26 -6.57 -4.15 -8.63
N SER A 27 -7.28 -3.08 -8.96
CA SER A 27 -6.88 -2.17 -10.03
C SER A 27 -7.27 -0.76 -9.67
N GLY A 28 -6.47 0.22 -10.06
CA GLY A 28 -6.76 1.61 -9.75
C GLY A 28 -5.77 2.58 -10.36
N GLU A 29 -5.95 3.85 -10.07
CA GLU A 29 -4.96 4.87 -10.36
C GLU A 29 -3.79 4.75 -9.36
N VAL A 30 -2.58 4.58 -9.87
CA VAL A 30 -1.37 4.49 -9.03
C VAL A 30 -0.89 5.89 -8.70
N VAL A 31 -1.01 6.23 -7.41
CA VAL A 31 -0.59 7.51 -6.83
C VAL A 31 0.52 7.28 -5.82
N PHE A 32 1.20 8.34 -5.38
CA PHE A 32 2.19 8.25 -4.33
C PHE A 32 1.95 9.27 -3.23
N ASN A 33 2.32 8.91 -1.99
CA ASN A 33 2.26 9.79 -0.83
C ASN A 33 3.64 9.90 -0.17
N THR A 34 4.05 11.15 0.13
CA THR A 34 5.35 11.49 0.72
C THR A 34 5.36 11.51 2.25
N ALA A 35 4.24 11.20 2.89
CA ALA A 35 4.16 11.09 4.35
C ALA A 35 5.07 9.97 4.86
N MET A 36 5.83 10.27 5.89
CA MET A 36 6.73 9.31 6.55
C MET A 36 6.03 8.51 7.65
N THR A 37 4.84 8.95 8.06
CA THR A 37 3.98 8.37 9.09
C THR A 37 2.53 8.50 8.64
N GLY A 38 1.59 7.84 9.32
CA GLY A 38 0.18 7.96 8.99
C GLY A 38 -0.30 6.97 7.92
N TYR A 39 0.33 5.79 7.80
CA TYR A 39 -0.04 4.82 6.76
C TYR A 39 -1.45 4.25 6.97
N GLN A 40 -1.94 4.14 8.20
CA GLN A 40 -3.28 3.65 8.48
C GLN A 40 -4.32 4.73 8.13
N GLU A 41 -4.04 5.97 8.53
CA GLU A 41 -4.79 7.17 8.21
C GLU A 41 -4.97 7.27 6.69
N ILE A 42 -3.85 7.21 5.95
CA ILE A 42 -3.82 7.20 4.47
C ILE A 42 -4.63 6.05 3.90
N ALA A 43 -4.45 4.82 4.40
CA ALA A 43 -5.20 3.67 3.90
C ALA A 43 -6.71 3.83 4.08
N SER A 44 -7.12 4.53 5.15
CA SER A 44 -8.52 4.76 5.54
C SER A 44 -9.10 6.10 5.08
N ASP A 45 -8.36 6.95 4.37
CA ASP A 45 -8.90 8.20 3.83
C ASP A 45 -9.75 7.91 2.59
N ALA A 46 -11.03 8.31 2.64
CA ALA A 46 -12.01 8.10 1.57
C ALA A 46 -11.60 8.75 0.23
N SER A 47 -10.69 9.72 0.27
CA SER A 47 -10.15 10.40 -0.92
C SER A 47 -9.36 9.46 -1.83
N TYR A 48 -8.86 8.33 -1.31
CA TYR A 48 -8.11 7.34 -2.09
C TYR A 48 -8.98 6.24 -2.73
N ASN A 49 -10.30 6.39 -2.74
CA ASN A 49 -11.16 5.42 -3.41
C ASN A 49 -10.81 5.29 -4.91
N GLY A 50 -10.64 4.07 -5.42
CA GLY A 50 -10.19 3.82 -6.78
C GLY A 50 -8.67 4.02 -7.01
N GLN A 51 -7.89 4.25 -5.95
CA GLN A 51 -6.46 4.51 -6.04
C GLN A 51 -5.60 3.44 -5.33
N MET A 52 -4.48 3.09 -5.95
CA MET A 52 -3.42 2.28 -5.36
C MET A 52 -2.33 3.22 -4.85
N VAL A 53 -2.05 3.20 -3.54
CA VAL A 53 -1.17 4.20 -2.93
C VAL A 53 0.22 3.65 -2.72
N VAL A 54 1.21 4.29 -3.35
CA VAL A 54 2.64 4.02 -3.14
C VAL A 54 3.16 4.90 -2.01
N LEU A 55 3.60 4.28 -0.92
CA LEU A 55 4.26 5.00 0.16
C LEU A 55 5.75 5.16 -0.13
N THR A 56 6.22 6.41 -0.07
CA THR A 56 7.63 6.70 -0.37
C THR A 56 8.58 6.36 0.78
N TYR A 57 8.09 6.36 2.03
CA TYR A 57 8.89 5.98 3.18
C TYR A 57 9.13 4.46 3.17
N PRO A 58 10.37 3.99 3.33
CA PRO A 58 10.69 2.60 3.04
C PRO A 58 10.12 1.60 4.06
N LEU A 59 10.03 1.98 5.33
CA LEU A 59 9.65 1.10 6.44
C LEU A 59 8.23 1.38 6.90
N ILE A 60 7.27 0.54 6.51
CA ILE A 60 5.84 0.72 6.82
C ILE A 60 5.36 -0.33 7.83
N GLY A 61 4.46 0.04 8.74
CA GLY A 61 3.88 -0.88 9.74
C GLY A 61 4.48 -0.79 11.15
N SER A 62 5.48 0.07 11.39
CA SER A 62 6.23 0.12 12.65
C SER A 62 5.40 0.41 13.91
N TYR A 63 4.37 1.27 13.82
CA TYR A 63 3.50 1.57 14.97
C TYR A 63 2.25 0.67 15.04
N GLY A 64 2.11 -0.29 14.11
CA GLY A 64 0.95 -1.16 13.96
C GLY A 64 -0.31 -0.39 13.57
N THR A 65 -1.47 -0.90 13.95
CA THR A 65 -2.79 -0.32 13.65
C THR A 65 -3.65 -0.23 14.91
N PHE A 66 -4.51 0.78 14.99
CA PHE A 66 -5.45 0.98 16.09
C PHE A 66 -6.63 1.87 15.67
N ASP A 67 -7.78 1.71 16.32
CA ASP A 67 -9.04 2.33 15.87
C ASP A 67 -8.98 3.84 15.72
N ARG A 68 -8.32 4.55 16.66
CA ARG A 68 -8.23 6.01 16.65
C ARG A 68 -7.37 6.60 15.51
N ALA A 69 -6.63 5.78 14.77
CA ALA A 69 -5.87 6.21 13.58
C ALA A 69 -6.66 5.98 12.28
N ALA A 70 -7.83 5.35 12.34
CA ALA A 70 -8.66 5.23 11.14
C ALA A 70 -9.45 6.52 10.93
N GLU A 71 -9.28 7.15 9.77
CA GLU A 71 -10.03 8.34 9.34
C GLU A 71 -11.44 8.00 8.83
N SER A 72 -11.71 6.71 8.61
CA SER A 72 -13.01 6.20 8.18
C SER A 72 -13.28 4.80 8.72
N ARG A 73 -14.51 4.32 8.50
CA ARG A 73 -15.00 3.00 8.93
C ARG A 73 -14.26 1.81 8.31
N ARG A 74 -13.50 2.04 7.24
CA ARG A 74 -12.72 1.02 6.52
C ARG A 74 -11.57 1.68 5.75
N PRO A 75 -10.55 0.90 5.36
CA PRO A 75 -9.66 1.28 4.26
C PRO A 75 -10.44 1.56 2.97
N TRP A 76 -10.05 2.62 2.26
CA TRP A 76 -10.63 2.99 0.96
C TRP A 76 -9.65 2.85 -0.21
N VAL A 77 -8.35 2.69 0.07
CA VAL A 77 -7.35 2.38 -0.95
C VAL A 77 -7.65 1.04 -1.62
N GLU A 78 -7.43 0.96 -2.93
CA GLU A 78 -7.55 -0.29 -3.69
C GLU A 78 -6.37 -1.22 -3.43
N ALA A 79 -5.19 -0.65 -3.17
CA ALA A 79 -4.02 -1.38 -2.72
C ALA A 79 -3.02 -0.47 -2.01
N LEU A 80 -2.19 -1.04 -1.15
CA LEU A 80 -1.05 -0.35 -0.54
C LEU A 80 0.27 -0.90 -1.09
N VAL A 81 1.11 -0.04 -1.63
CA VAL A 81 2.40 -0.41 -2.23
C VAL A 81 3.55 0.16 -1.42
N VAL A 82 4.41 -0.71 -0.91
CA VAL A 82 5.48 -0.36 0.05
C VAL A 82 6.82 -0.97 -0.36
N ARG A 83 7.91 -0.43 0.18
CA ARG A 83 9.24 -1.02 0.00
C ARG A 83 9.43 -2.20 0.94
N GLU A 84 9.26 -1.97 2.23
CA GLU A 84 9.42 -2.96 3.29
C GLU A 84 8.25 -2.84 4.27
N LEU A 85 7.76 -3.99 4.72
CA LEU A 85 6.79 -4.10 5.79
C LEU A 85 7.54 -4.57 7.05
N VAL A 86 7.37 -3.85 8.16
CA VAL A 86 8.02 -4.22 9.42
C VAL A 86 7.34 -5.46 10.01
N GLU A 87 8.12 -6.47 10.39
CA GLU A 87 7.60 -7.73 10.93
C GLU A 87 6.97 -7.60 12.33
N SER A 88 7.46 -6.65 13.15
CA SER A 88 6.99 -6.43 14.51
C SER A 88 6.59 -4.97 14.71
N CYS A 89 5.36 -4.74 15.14
CA CYS A 89 4.84 -3.43 15.48
C CYS A 89 4.94 -3.13 16.99
N ARG A 90 4.58 -1.91 17.37
CA ARG A 90 4.44 -1.47 18.77
C ARG A 90 3.58 -2.46 19.57
N ALA A 91 4.02 -2.81 20.78
CA ALA A 91 3.25 -3.68 21.66
C ALA A 91 1.84 -3.13 21.96
N GLY A 92 0.82 -3.98 21.85
CA GLY A 92 -0.57 -3.63 22.10
C GLY A 92 -1.31 -2.99 20.91
N THR A 93 -0.71 -2.97 19.71
CA THR A 93 -1.38 -2.55 18.47
C THR A 93 -1.59 -3.74 17.54
N GLY A 94 -2.48 -3.57 16.55
CA GLY A 94 -2.70 -4.56 15.50
C GLY A 94 -1.59 -4.55 14.46
N ASP A 95 -1.43 -5.65 13.74
CA ASP A 95 -0.53 -5.72 12.61
C ASP A 95 -1.18 -5.12 11.34
N LEU A 96 -0.37 -4.50 10.47
CA LEU A 96 -0.88 -3.85 9.25
C LEU A 96 -1.31 -4.88 8.19
N ASP A 97 -0.58 -6.00 8.05
CA ASP A 97 -0.94 -7.09 7.14
C ASP A 97 -2.28 -7.71 7.57
N ALA A 98 -2.44 -7.99 8.86
CA ALA A 98 -3.71 -8.46 9.41
C ALA A 98 -4.85 -7.46 9.24
N TYR A 99 -4.60 -6.16 9.45
CA TYR A 99 -5.60 -5.10 9.26
C TYR A 99 -6.11 -5.07 7.82
N LEU A 100 -5.22 -4.93 6.83
CA LEU A 100 -5.62 -4.87 5.42
C LEU A 100 -6.32 -6.16 4.97
N ARG A 101 -5.83 -7.33 5.40
CA ARG A 101 -6.46 -8.63 5.13
C ARG A 101 -7.89 -8.71 5.65
N SER A 102 -8.15 -8.20 6.86
CA SER A 102 -9.51 -8.23 7.44
C SER A 102 -10.53 -7.38 6.68
N TYR A 103 -10.06 -6.40 5.90
CA TYR A 103 -10.90 -5.56 5.04
C TYR A 103 -10.86 -5.94 3.56
N GLY A 104 -10.14 -7.00 3.19
CA GLY A 104 -10.03 -7.43 1.80
C GLY A 104 -9.18 -6.49 0.93
N VAL A 105 -8.25 -5.73 1.54
CA VAL A 105 -7.37 -4.82 0.79
C VAL A 105 -6.02 -5.49 0.54
N PRO A 106 -5.60 -5.62 -0.73
CA PRO A 106 -4.31 -6.17 -1.07
C PRO A 106 -3.18 -5.16 -0.88
N GLY A 107 -1.96 -5.69 -0.71
CA GLY A 107 -0.74 -4.92 -0.63
C GLY A 107 0.40 -5.57 -1.39
N LEU A 108 1.31 -4.74 -1.90
CA LEU A 108 2.52 -5.15 -2.59
C LEU A 108 3.75 -4.60 -1.85
N LEU A 109 4.65 -5.48 -1.43
CA LEU A 109 5.92 -5.11 -0.79
C LEU A 109 7.12 -5.59 -1.63
N GLY A 110 8.32 -5.08 -1.33
CA GLY A 110 9.57 -5.54 -1.93
C GLY A 110 9.94 -4.86 -3.24
N ILE A 111 9.12 -3.93 -3.76
CA ILE A 111 9.44 -3.21 -5.00
C ILE A 111 10.30 -1.97 -4.75
N ASP A 112 10.99 -1.45 -5.77
CA ASP A 112 11.67 -0.15 -5.70
C ASP A 112 10.64 0.99 -5.83
N THR A 113 10.04 1.37 -4.70
CA THR A 113 9.05 2.46 -4.65
C THR A 113 9.65 3.80 -5.09
N ARG A 114 10.96 4.03 -4.95
CA ARG A 114 11.62 5.25 -5.43
C ARG A 114 11.67 5.29 -6.95
N ALA A 115 12.01 4.19 -7.60
CA ALA A 115 11.98 4.09 -9.07
C ALA A 115 10.55 4.23 -9.60
N LEU A 116 9.57 3.61 -8.94
CA LEU A 116 8.15 3.73 -9.29
C LEU A 116 7.68 5.19 -9.19
N VAL A 117 7.96 5.88 -8.10
CA VAL A 117 7.58 7.30 -7.90
C VAL A 117 8.24 8.21 -8.94
N ARG A 118 9.52 7.98 -9.26
CA ARG A 118 10.20 8.73 -10.34
C ARG A 118 9.48 8.56 -11.68
N ARG A 119 8.99 7.35 -11.97
CA ARG A 119 8.24 7.03 -13.17
C ARG A 119 6.89 7.75 -13.20
N LEU A 120 6.12 7.68 -12.11
CA LEU A 120 4.85 8.39 -11.95
C LEU A 120 5.04 9.92 -12.10
N ARG A 121 6.10 10.50 -11.53
CA ARG A 121 6.40 11.93 -11.71
C ARG A 121 6.74 12.31 -13.15
N ALA A 122 7.29 11.38 -13.94
CA ALA A 122 7.66 11.63 -15.34
C ALA A 122 6.49 11.44 -16.32
N LYS A 123 5.55 10.53 -16.01
CA LYS A 123 4.44 10.17 -16.90
C LYS A 123 3.09 10.75 -16.48
N GLY A 124 2.98 11.26 -15.25
CA GLY A 124 1.70 11.51 -14.61
C GLY A 124 1.21 10.28 -13.84
N THR A 125 -0.01 10.34 -13.34
CA THR A 125 -0.65 9.18 -12.74
C THR A 125 -0.89 8.13 -13.82
N LEU A 126 -0.69 6.86 -13.47
CA LEU A 126 -0.85 5.72 -14.37
C LEU A 126 -1.88 4.77 -13.77
N ARG A 127 -2.68 4.13 -14.60
CA ARG A 127 -3.50 2.99 -14.14
C ARG A 127 -2.62 1.76 -13.92
N GLY A 128 -2.93 1.01 -12.86
CA GLY A 128 -2.25 -0.23 -12.51
C GLY A 128 -3.21 -1.33 -12.07
N ALA A 129 -2.73 -2.57 -12.13
CA ALA A 129 -3.40 -3.78 -11.66
C ALA A 129 -2.38 -4.82 -11.18
#